data_AF-A0A353D6I8-F1
#
_entry.id   AF-A0A353D6I8-F1
#
_cell.length_a   1.000
_cell.length_b   1.000
_cell.length_c   1.000
_cell.angle_alpha   90.00
_cell.angle_beta   90.00
_cell.angle_gamma   90.00
#
_symmetry.space_group_name_H-M   'P 1'
#
loop_
_entity.id
_entity.type
_entity.pdbx_description
1 polymer ?
#
loop_
_entity_poly.entity_id
_entity_poly.type
_entity_poly.pdbx_seq_one_letter_code
_entity_poly.pdbx_strand_id
1 'polypeptide(L)' 'IPILNYFQIDWWQVAPFIEAGRVGPDYDTDLFFKDLKWDVGVGIRLMAFRAVVRLDFAVGEEGGAAWAMISQPFSRQGK' A
#
# COMPACT_ATOMS: atom_id res chain seq x y z
N ILE A 1 13.24 23.36 2.08
CA ILE A 1 12.13 24.02 2.83
C ILE A 1 12.40 23.80 4.32
N PRO A 2 12.35 24.83 5.20
CA PRO A 2 12.75 24.73 6.61
C PRO A 2 12.07 23.60 7.39
N ILE A 3 10.83 23.26 7.03
CA ILE A 3 10.03 22.23 7.69
C ILE A 3 10.58 20.80 7.48
N LEU A 4 11.31 20.54 6.38
CA LEU A 4 11.92 19.22 6.14
C LEU A 4 13.09 18.94 7.10
N ASN A 5 13.80 19.99 7.56
CA ASN A 5 14.94 19.81 8.47
C ASN A 5 14.51 19.38 9.88
N TYR A 6 13.27 19.64 10.27
CA TYR A 6 12.75 19.26 11.59
C TYR A 6 12.37 17.78 11.68
N PHE A 7 12.02 17.17 10.54
CA PHE A 7 11.51 15.80 10.47
C PHE A 7 12.58 14.72 10.28
N GLN A 8 13.87 15.10 10.22
CA GLN A 8 14.99 14.17 9.96
C GLN A 8 14.65 13.20 8.81
N ILE A 9 14.22 13.76 7.68
CA ILE A 9 13.82 12.97 6.52
C ILE A 9 15.08 12.53 5.78
N ASP A 10 15.35 11.23 5.80
CA ASP A 10 16.48 10.62 5.11
C ASP A 10 16.18 10.45 3.61
N TRP A 11 14.95 10.06 3.28
CA TRP A 11 14.48 9.95 1.90
C TRP A 11 12.95 9.95 1.81
N TRP A 12 12.45 10.18 0.60
CA TRP A 12 11.04 10.06 0.27
C TRP A 12 10.86 9.45 -1.13
N GLN A 13 9.72 8.81 -1.36
CA GLN A 13 9.42 8.14 -2.62
C GLN A 13 7.92 8.23 -2.92
N VAL A 14 7.59 8.44 -4.19
CA VAL A 14 6.26 8.16 -4.73
C VAL A 14 6.28 6.77 -5.35
N ALA A 15 5.37 5.91 -4.93
CA ALA A 15 5.29 4.51 -5.34
C ALA A 15 3.93 4.24 -6.00
N PRO A 16 3.81 4.27 -7.33
CA PRO A 16 2.63 3.74 -8.01
C PRO A 16 2.60 2.21 -7.88
N PHE A 17 1.42 1.64 -7.72
CA PHE A 17 1.24 0.20 -7.61
C PHE A 17 -0.07 -0.27 -8.26
N ILE A 18 -0.09 -1.56 -8.59
CA ILE A 18 -1.27 -2.31 -9.04
C ILE A 18 -1.33 -3.58 -8.20
N GLU A 19 -2.48 -3.84 -7.58
CA GLU A 19 -2.72 -5.07 -6.83
C GLU A 19 -3.75 -5.93 -7.55
N ALA A 20 -3.60 -7.24 -7.47
CA ALA A 20 -4.56 -8.18 -7.99
C ALA A 20 -4.67 -9.38 -7.05
N GLY A 21 -5.89 -9.76 -6.69
CA GLY A 21 -6.13 -10.79 -5.70
C GLY A 21 -7.55 -11.34 -5.76
N ARG A 22 -7.71 -12.53 -5.19
CA ARG A 22 -9.01 -13.19 -5.03
C ARG A 22 -9.04 -13.89 -3.68
N VAL A 23 -10.17 -13.82 -3.01
CA VAL A 23 -10.48 -14.64 -1.84
C VAL A 23 -11.49 -15.71 -2.27
N GLY A 24 -11.17 -16.98 -1.99
CA GLY A 24 -12.03 -18.12 -2.31
C GLY A 24 -12.13 -19.08 -1.13
N PRO A 25 -13.22 -19.86 -1.02
CA PRO A 25 -13.38 -20.84 0.06
C PRO A 25 -12.45 -22.04 -0.09
N ASP A 26 -12.07 -22.39 -1.32
CA ASP A 26 -11.26 -23.57 -1.65
C ASP A 26 -10.09 -23.20 -2.55
N TYR A 27 -9.03 -24.01 -2.50
CA TYR A 27 -7.86 -23.88 -3.36
C TYR A 27 -8.09 -24.63 -4.68
N ASP A 28 -8.51 -23.90 -5.71
CA ASP A 28 -8.79 -24.44 -7.05
C ASP A 28 -7.96 -23.69 -8.11
N THR A 29 -7.14 -24.45 -8.84
CA THR A 29 -6.24 -23.90 -9.86
C THR A 29 -6.98 -23.31 -11.06
N ASP A 30 -8.16 -23.83 -11.39
CA ASP A 30 -8.96 -23.38 -12.52
C ASP A 30 -9.68 -22.05 -12.24
N LEU A 31 -9.69 -21.63 -10.97
CA LEU A 31 -10.33 -20.42 -10.47
C LEU A 31 -9.32 -19.28 -10.24
N PHE A 32 -8.00 -19.51 -10.24
CA PHE A 32 -7.01 -18.48 -9.89
C PHE A 32 -7.13 -17.19 -10.69
N PHE A 33 -7.36 -17.31 -12.00
CA PHE A 33 -7.47 -16.15 -12.89
C PHE A 33 -8.93 -15.76 -13.19
N LYS A 34 -9.90 -16.49 -12.64
CA LYS A 34 -11.32 -16.15 -12.76
C LYS A 34 -11.71 -15.24 -11.60
N ASP A 35 -12.57 -14.26 -11.88
CA ASP A 35 -13.06 -13.30 -10.87
C ASP A 35 -11.94 -12.61 -10.07
N LEU A 36 -10.79 -12.38 -10.70
CA LEU A 36 -9.67 -11.66 -10.08
C LEU A 36 -10.08 -10.20 -9.86
N LYS A 37 -9.96 -9.73 -8.63
CA LYS A 37 -10.15 -8.32 -8.27
C LYS A 37 -8.83 -7.61 -8.40
N TRP A 38 -8.87 -6.39 -8.93
CA TRP A 38 -7.70 -5.56 -9.09
C TRP A 38 -7.99 -4.14 -8.60
N ASP A 39 -6.93 -3.50 -8.13
CA ASP A 39 -6.92 -2.11 -7.74
C ASP A 39 -5.63 -1.44 -8.19
N VAL A 40 -5.68 -0.12 -8.32
CA VAL A 40 -4.55 0.72 -8.63
C VAL A 40 -4.42 1.79 -7.58
N GLY A 41 -3.18 2.13 -7.24
CA GLY A 41 -2.94 3.10 -6.19
C GLY A 41 -1.60 3.80 -6.29
N VAL A 42 -1.46 4.78 -5.40
CA VAL A 42 -0.24 5.54 -5.22
C VAL A 42 0.07 5.67 -3.75
N GLY A 43 1.33 5.44 -3.42
CA GLY A 43 1.88 5.59 -2.08
C GLY A 43 2.87 6.73 -2.00
N ILE A 44 2.82 7.48 -0.92
CA ILE A 44 3.92 8.36 -0.50
C ILE A 44 4.63 7.68 0.68
N ARG A 45 5.94 7.48 0.53
CA ARG A 45 6.79 6.86 1.55
C ARG A 45 7.85 7.84 2.00
N LEU A 46 8.09 7.88 3.30
CA LEU A 46 9.02 8.77 3.96
C LEU A 46 9.83 7.95 4.96
N MET A 47 11.15 8.06 4.94
CA MET A 47 11.97 7.63 6.06
C MET A 47 12.29 8.86 6.90
N ALA A 48 11.73 8.88 8.11
CA ALA A 48 11.87 9.98 9.06
C ALA A 48 12.06 9.39 10.46
N PHE A 49 12.96 9.97 11.25
CA PHE A 49 13.24 9.48 12.61
C PHE A 49 13.57 7.98 12.69
N ARG A 50 14.28 7.43 11.69
CA ARG A 50 14.59 5.99 11.56
C ARG A 50 13.36 5.08 11.45
N ALA A 51 12.19 5.64 11.17
CA ALA A 51 10.95 4.92 10.93
C ALA A 51 10.47 5.17 9.49
N VAL A 52 9.83 4.16 8.90
CA VAL A 52 9.18 4.30 7.59
C VAL A 52 7.73 4.72 7.84
N VAL A 53 7.36 5.90 7.33
CA VAL A 53 5.99 6.40 7.30
C VAL A 53 5.45 6.26 5.88
N ARG A 54 4.23 5.74 5.75
CA ARG A 54 3.56 5.55 4.47
C ARG A 54 2.16 6.12 4.52
N LEU A 55 1.75 6.73 3.41
CA LEU A 55 0.38 7.08 3.11
C LEU A 55 0.06 6.51 1.74
N ASP A 56 -0.79 5.49 1.70
CA ASP A 56 -1.18 4.79 0.48
C ASP A 56 -2.66 5.05 0.20
N PHE A 57 -3.00 5.28 -1.06
CA PHE A 57 -4.37 5.42 -1.55
C PHE A 57 -4.57 4.49 -2.75
N ALA A 58 -5.63 3.69 -2.74
CA ALA A 58 -5.97 2.77 -3.81
C ALA A 58 -7.46 2.88 -4.18
N VAL A 59 -7.76 2.61 -5.45
CA VAL A 59 -9.11 2.52 -6.01
C VAL A 59 -9.22 1.28 -6.91
N GLY A 60 -10.32 0.55 -6.77
CA GLY A 60 -10.64 -0.62 -7.58
C GLY A 60 -12.15 -0.75 -7.77
N GLU A 61 -12.57 -1.89 -8.31
CA GLU A 61 -14.00 -2.16 -8.59
C GLU A 61 -14.88 -2.16 -7.32
N GLU A 62 -14.30 -2.50 -6.16
CA GLU A 62 -15.02 -2.63 -4.89
C GLU A 62 -15.01 -1.33 -4.06
N GLY A 63 -14.39 -0.26 -4.59
CA GLY A 63 -14.30 1.04 -3.94
C GLY A 63 -12.86 1.53 -3.78
N GLY A 64 -12.67 2.48 -2.88
CA GLY A 64 -11.35 3.06 -2.60
C GLY A 64 -11.08 3.16 -1.11
N ALA A 65 -9.81 3.11 -0.75
CA ALA A 65 -9.36 3.17 0.62
C ALA A 65 -8.00 3.87 0.73
N ALA A 66 -7.72 4.39 1.92
CA ALA A 66 -6.46 5.03 2.26
C ALA A 66 -5.90 4.42 3.55
N TRP A 67 -4.60 4.21 3.61
CA TRP A 67 -3.91 3.67 4.78
C TRP A 67 -2.72 4.54 5.16
N ALA A 68 -2.58 4.78 6.47
CA ALA A 68 -1.39 5.36 7.06
C ALA A 68 -0.67 4.29 7.88
N MET A 69 0.62 4.10 7.65
CA MET A 69 1.43 3.08 8.32
C MET A 69 2.74 3.66 8.83
N ILE A 70 3.17 3.19 10.00
CA ILE A 70 4.47 3.54 10.60
C ILE A 70 5.21 2.24 10.89
N SER A 71 6.48 2.17 10.49
CA SER A 71 7.38 1.01 10.70
C SER A 71 6.90 -0.31 10.09
N GLN A 72 6.00 -0.26 9.11
CA GLN A 72 5.48 -1.40 8.36
C GLN A 72 5.81 -1.23 6.86
N PRO A 73 6.84 -1.94 6.35
CA PRO A 73 7.24 -1.81 4.94
C PRO A 73 6.21 -2.42 3.96
N PHE A 74 5.40 -3.39 4.42
CA PHE A 74 4.24 -3.96 3.75
C PHE A 74 3.17 -4.27 4.81
N SER A 75 1.90 -3.97 4.53
CA SER A 75 0.80 -4.41 5.38
C SER A 75 0.39 -5.81 4.97
N ARG A 76 0.15 -6.69 5.95
CA ARG A 76 -0.72 -7.85 5.76
C ARG A 76 -2.12 -7.39 6.17
N GLN A 77 -3.06 -7.29 5.23
CA GLN A 77 -4.45 -6.95 5.55
C GLN A 77 -4.95 -7.94 6.63
N GLY A 78 -5.33 -7.43 7.81
CA GLY A 78 -5.99 -8.22 8.86
C GLY A 78 -5.14 -8.68 10.06
N LYS A 79 -4.13 -7.92 10.50
CA LYS A 79 -3.76 -7.85 11.92
C LYS A 79 -3.31 -6.43 12.30
#